data_AF-A0A7T6VP08-F1
#
_entry.id   AF-A0A7T6VP08-F1
#
_cell.length_a   1.000
_cell.length_b   1.000
_cell.length_c   1.000
_cell.angle_alpha   90.00
_cell.angle_beta   90.00
_cell.angle_gamma   90.00
#
_symmetry.space_group_name_H-M   'P 1'
#
loop_
_entity.id
_entity.type
_entity.pdbx_description
1 polymer ?
#
loop_
_entity_poly.entity_id
_entity_poly.type
_entity_poly.pdbx_seq_one_letter_code
_entity_poly.pdbx_strand_id
1 'polypeptide(L)'
;MKYKTEFTNSLKKDQLVLSVNSTGINRKKNKIFLINLITDKNQIIQYFIDENSKDDLKEFVNIIGNKKLITFNGESFDIPFLKELLKNNSLDLIDYSNFDIYLFLKKYNFNPQKNYSIKNVYTNLCNKDYKLGNIKDNIKLYKNYLENKDSKSLEKLLYEGRLSVIYRYEILNSLMDNLKNDEIYFNIYDLNFKVAPYNFKINKNILNVSLYNLQENTFELEFNSKYYSISNGENLLNLKFKVLTGLIDSETDATCVIYPDNFNIKNIYPNIKENLIPIFVDGKYNLNLIKNIVIDSLKNIKNYA
;
A
#
# COMPACT_ATOMS: atom_id res chain seq x y z
N MET A 1 -14.74 -1.35 -27.36
CA MET A 1 -13.77 -0.56 -28.14
C MET A 1 -12.50 -0.37 -27.34
N LYS A 2 -11.32 -0.44 -27.98
CA LYS A 2 -10.02 -0.37 -27.31
C LYS A 2 -9.21 0.85 -27.74
N TYR A 3 -8.57 1.49 -26.76
CA TYR A 3 -7.69 2.64 -26.95
C TYR A 3 -6.31 2.36 -26.35
N LYS A 4 -5.26 2.86 -27.01
CA LYS A 4 -3.88 2.76 -26.52
C LYS A 4 -3.24 4.15 -26.51
N THR A 5 -2.49 4.44 -25.46
CA THR A 5 -1.68 5.67 -25.35
C THR A 5 -0.33 5.30 -24.75
N GLU A 6 0.73 5.93 -25.23
CA GLU A 6 2.05 5.79 -24.63
C GLU A 6 2.07 6.35 -23.20
N PHE A 7 2.86 5.72 -22.34
CA PHE A 7 3.05 6.12 -20.96
C PHE A 7 4.54 6.18 -20.67
N THR A 8 5.05 7.34 -20.30
CA THR A 8 6.50 7.62 -20.25
C THR A 8 7.23 7.02 -19.05
N ASN A 9 6.51 6.42 -18.10
CA ASN A 9 7.13 5.80 -16.93
C ASN A 9 7.01 4.27 -16.99
N SER A 10 7.94 3.59 -16.32
CA SER A 10 7.99 2.12 -16.31
C SER A 10 7.45 1.53 -15.02
N LEU A 11 6.57 0.53 -15.19
CA LEU A 11 6.28 -0.44 -14.16
C LEU A 11 7.37 -1.50 -14.10
N LYS A 12 7.49 -2.19 -12.97
CA LYS A 12 8.29 -3.41 -12.95
C LYS A 12 7.66 -4.43 -13.91
N LYS A 13 8.50 -5.32 -14.44
CA LYS A 13 8.06 -6.44 -15.27
C LYS A 13 6.94 -7.22 -14.56
N ASP A 14 5.95 -7.65 -15.34
CA ASP A 14 4.82 -8.45 -14.85
C ASP A 14 3.90 -7.73 -13.83
N GLN A 15 3.94 -6.39 -13.80
CA GLN A 15 2.98 -5.56 -13.06
C GLN A 15 2.02 -4.83 -13.99
N LEU A 16 0.78 -4.67 -13.53
CA LEU A 16 -0.25 -3.88 -14.19
C LEU A 16 -0.92 -2.96 -13.16
N VAL A 17 -1.14 -1.69 -13.48
CA VAL A 17 -2.00 -0.82 -12.65
C VAL A 17 -3.39 -0.82 -13.23
N LEU A 18 -4.40 -1.09 -12.41
CA LEU A 18 -5.78 -1.27 -12.85
C LEU A 18 -6.72 -0.27 -12.19
N SER A 19 -7.66 0.25 -12.97
CA SER A 19 -8.86 0.91 -12.46
C SER A 19 -10.08 0.66 -13.35
N VAL A 20 -11.26 0.59 -12.75
CA VAL A 20 -12.53 0.52 -13.49
C VAL A 20 -13.40 1.75 -13.22
N ASN A 21 -14.21 2.12 -14.22
CA ASN A 21 -15.29 3.07 -14.05
C ASN A 21 -16.62 2.36 -14.29
N SER A 22 -17.57 2.59 -13.39
CA SER A 22 -18.89 1.96 -13.41
C SER A 22 -20.00 2.99 -13.26
N THR A 23 -21.23 2.59 -13.62
CA THR A 23 -22.42 3.45 -13.49
C THR A 23 -22.92 3.60 -12.05
N GLY A 24 -22.21 3.06 -11.06
CA GLY A 24 -22.54 3.09 -9.65
C GLY A 24 -21.80 2.01 -8.86
N ILE A 25 -22.09 1.90 -7.56
CA ILE A 25 -21.32 1.06 -6.62
C ILE A 25 -21.83 -0.37 -6.45
N ASN A 26 -23.03 -0.69 -6.94
CA ASN A 26 -23.62 -2.02 -6.78
C ASN A 26 -23.35 -2.87 -8.02
N ARG A 27 -22.40 -3.79 -7.95
CA ARG A 27 -22.02 -4.66 -9.08
C ARG A 27 -23.14 -5.49 -9.69
N LYS A 28 -24.21 -5.79 -8.94
CA LYS A 28 -25.38 -6.52 -9.45
C LYS A 28 -26.34 -5.63 -10.24
N LYS A 29 -26.30 -4.31 -10.05
CA LYS A 29 -27.21 -3.34 -10.67
C LYS A 29 -26.51 -2.39 -11.65
N ASN A 30 -25.22 -2.16 -11.45
CA ASN A 30 -24.41 -1.22 -12.21
C ASN A 30 -23.44 -1.97 -13.12
N LYS A 31 -23.10 -1.35 -14.24
CA LYS A 31 -22.19 -1.91 -15.25
C LYS A 31 -20.86 -1.18 -15.22
N ILE A 32 -19.78 -1.89 -15.47
CA ILE A 32 -18.51 -1.27 -15.88
C ILE A 32 -18.70 -0.73 -17.29
N PHE A 33 -18.27 0.49 -17.54
CA PHE A 33 -18.24 1.08 -18.89
C PHE A 33 -16.82 1.37 -19.38
N LEU A 34 -15.83 1.40 -18.48
CA LEU A 34 -14.43 1.62 -18.85
C LEU A 34 -13.52 0.81 -17.92
N ILE A 35 -12.58 0.09 -18.51
CA ILE A 35 -11.47 -0.56 -17.81
C ILE A 35 -10.18 0.12 -18.27
N ASN A 36 -9.33 0.52 -17.34
CA ASN A 36 -8.07 1.21 -17.62
C ASN A 36 -6.91 0.43 -17.03
N LEU A 37 -5.87 0.21 -17.84
CA LEU A 37 -4.65 -0.48 -17.47
C LEU A 37 -3.43 0.38 -17.80
N ILE A 38 -2.47 0.49 -16.88
CA ILE A 38 -1.07 0.75 -17.24
C ILE A 38 -0.36 -0.59 -17.29
N THR A 39 0.35 -0.83 -18.39
CA THR A 39 1.12 -2.06 -18.61
C THR A 39 2.61 -1.85 -18.36
N ASP A 40 3.32 -2.94 -18.08
CA ASP A 40 4.79 -3.02 -18.02
C ASP A 40 5.49 -2.71 -19.36
N LYS A 41 4.72 -2.53 -20.44
CA LYS A 41 5.18 -2.08 -21.76
C LYS A 41 5.02 -0.58 -21.98
N ASN A 42 4.93 0.21 -20.91
CA ASN A 42 4.83 1.67 -21.00
C ASN A 42 3.62 2.12 -21.84
N GLN A 43 2.49 1.43 -21.68
CA GLN A 43 1.25 1.73 -22.39
C GLN A 43 0.08 1.83 -21.41
N ILE A 44 -0.76 2.84 -21.61
CA ILE A 44 -2.12 2.84 -21.08
C ILE A 44 -3.05 2.20 -22.10
N ILE A 45 -3.77 1.15 -21.68
CA ILE A 45 -4.80 0.49 -22.48
C ILE A 45 -6.15 0.75 -21.82
N GLN A 46 -7.12 1.20 -22.61
CA GLN A 46 -8.48 1.44 -22.13
C GLN A 46 -9.47 0.62 -22.95
N TYR A 47 -10.33 -0.12 -22.26
CA TYR A 47 -11.42 -0.89 -22.86
C TYR A 47 -12.75 -0.22 -22.51
N PHE A 48 -13.36 0.42 -23.49
CA PHE A 48 -14.74 0.89 -23.39
C PHE A 48 -15.68 -0.30 -23.56
N ILE A 49 -16.48 -0.59 -22.53
CA ILE A 49 -17.27 -1.81 -22.41
C ILE A 49 -18.72 -1.56 -22.83
N ASP A 50 -19.15 -2.36 -23.80
CA ASP A 50 -20.50 -2.47 -24.34
C ASP A 50 -20.85 -3.96 -24.61
N GLU A 51 -22.00 -4.21 -25.23
CA GLU A 51 -22.47 -5.56 -25.58
C GLU A 51 -21.57 -6.32 -26.58
N ASN A 52 -20.75 -5.62 -27.36
CA ASN A 52 -19.87 -6.20 -28.37
C ASN A 52 -18.43 -6.39 -27.85
N SER A 53 -18.17 -6.10 -26.58
CA SER A 53 -16.83 -6.06 -25.99
C SER A 53 -16.27 -7.43 -25.58
N LYS A 54 -16.87 -8.55 -26.02
CA LYS A 54 -16.44 -9.90 -25.58
C LYS A 54 -14.99 -10.20 -25.97
N ASP A 55 -14.55 -9.84 -27.18
CA ASP A 55 -13.18 -10.08 -27.62
C ASP A 55 -12.17 -9.12 -26.95
N ASP A 56 -12.58 -7.87 -26.72
CA ASP A 56 -11.83 -6.91 -25.91
C ASP A 56 -11.60 -7.45 -24.48
N LEU A 57 -12.62 -8.09 -23.88
CA LEU A 57 -12.53 -8.72 -22.56
C LEU A 57 -11.66 -9.98 -22.54
N LYS A 58 -11.69 -10.80 -23.60
CA LYS A 58 -10.73 -11.92 -23.74
C LYS A 58 -9.30 -11.43 -23.80
N GLU A 59 -9.04 -10.37 -24.57
CA GLU A 59 -7.71 -9.78 -24.63
C GLU A 59 -7.30 -9.22 -23.27
N PHE A 60 -8.20 -8.51 -22.58
CA PHE A 60 -7.96 -8.02 -21.22
C PHE A 60 -7.53 -9.14 -20.26
N VAL A 61 -8.26 -10.26 -20.24
CA VAL A 61 -7.92 -11.44 -19.42
C VAL A 61 -6.54 -11.99 -19.80
N ASN A 62 -6.24 -12.11 -21.09
CA ASN A 62 -4.93 -12.58 -21.56
C ASN A 62 -3.78 -11.63 -21.18
N ILE A 63 -4.03 -10.32 -21.19
CA ILE A 63 -3.03 -9.32 -20.77
C ILE A 63 -2.73 -9.46 -19.28
N ILE A 64 -3.75 -9.68 -18.46
CA ILE A 64 -3.59 -9.91 -17.03
C ILE A 64 -2.79 -11.18 -16.81
N GLY A 65 -3.27 -12.33 -17.30
CA GLY A 65 -2.64 -13.63 -17.07
C GLY A 65 -2.20 -13.77 -15.61
N ASN A 66 -0.93 -14.10 -15.39
CA ASN A 66 -0.36 -14.29 -14.05
C ASN A 66 0.30 -13.04 -13.48
N LYS A 67 0.01 -11.86 -14.04
CA LYS A 67 0.64 -10.60 -13.61
C LYS A 67 0.12 -10.15 -12.25
N LYS A 68 0.94 -9.34 -11.58
CA LYS A 68 0.58 -8.64 -10.36
C LYS A 68 -0.23 -7.39 -10.68
N LEU A 69 -1.49 -7.39 -10.26
CA LEU A 69 -2.36 -6.22 -10.31
C LEU A 69 -2.01 -5.26 -9.17
N ILE A 70 -1.92 -3.98 -9.50
CA ILE A 70 -1.82 -2.88 -8.56
C ILE A 70 -3.14 -2.13 -8.63
N THR A 71 -3.85 -2.08 -7.51
CA THR A 71 -5.16 -1.42 -7.42
C THR A 71 -5.22 -0.47 -6.23
N PHE A 72 -6.28 0.33 -6.15
CA PHE A 72 -6.56 1.17 -4.98
C PHE A 72 -7.99 0.88 -4.53
N ASN A 73 -8.12 0.18 -3.41
CA ASN A 73 -9.38 -0.40 -2.94
C ASN A 73 -10.01 -1.37 -3.97
N GLY A 74 -9.16 -2.04 -4.76
CA GLY A 74 -9.58 -2.96 -5.79
C GLY A 74 -10.13 -4.28 -5.26
N GLU A 75 -9.66 -4.75 -4.10
CA GLU A 75 -10.20 -5.95 -3.45
C GLU A 75 -11.69 -5.80 -3.14
N SER A 76 -12.09 -4.60 -2.72
CA SER A 76 -13.48 -4.32 -2.34
C SER A 76 -14.34 -3.88 -3.53
N PHE A 77 -13.73 -3.36 -4.60
CA PHE A 77 -14.44 -2.68 -5.68
C PHE A 77 -14.08 -3.20 -7.07
N ASP A 78 -12.91 -2.85 -7.60
CA ASP A 78 -12.54 -3.13 -9.01
C ASP A 78 -12.64 -4.64 -9.34
N ILE A 79 -12.05 -5.50 -8.50
CA ILE A 79 -11.98 -6.95 -8.72
C ILE A 79 -13.37 -7.60 -8.65
N PRO A 80 -14.20 -7.38 -7.60
CA PRO A 80 -15.56 -7.92 -7.58
C PRO A 80 -16.42 -7.48 -8.77
N PHE A 81 -16.28 -6.23 -9.23
CA PHE A 81 -16.99 -5.74 -10.41
C PHE A 81 -16.52 -6.45 -11.69
N LEU A 82 -15.21 -6.63 -11.86
CA LEU A 82 -14.65 -7.33 -13.02
C LEU A 82 -15.06 -8.80 -13.05
N LYS A 83 -15.02 -9.49 -11.91
CA LYS A 83 -15.49 -10.90 -11.83
C LYS A 83 -16.94 -11.04 -12.26
N GLU A 84 -17.82 -10.12 -11.84
CA GLU A 84 -19.22 -10.12 -12.28
C GLU A 84 -19.35 -9.87 -13.79
N LEU A 85 -18.62 -8.88 -14.34
CA LEU A 85 -18.61 -8.58 -15.77
C LEU A 85 -18.14 -9.78 -16.60
N LEU A 86 -17.02 -10.40 -16.22
CA LEU A 86 -16.42 -11.52 -16.94
C LEU A 86 -17.30 -12.76 -16.86
N LYS A 87 -17.86 -13.06 -15.69
CA LYS A 87 -18.81 -14.17 -15.51
C LYS A 87 -19.99 -14.05 -16.47
N ASN A 88 -20.56 -12.86 -16.61
CA ASN A 88 -21.66 -12.59 -17.55
C ASN A 88 -21.26 -12.75 -19.03
N ASN A 89 -19.97 -12.80 -19.33
CA ASN A 89 -19.40 -13.03 -20.66
C ASN A 89 -18.78 -14.43 -20.82
N SER A 90 -18.97 -15.33 -19.85
CA SER A 90 -18.35 -16.67 -19.80
C SER A 90 -16.82 -16.62 -19.85
N LEU A 91 -16.24 -15.63 -19.17
CA LEU A 91 -14.81 -15.45 -18.97
C LEU A 91 -14.52 -15.45 -17.47
N ASP A 92 -13.28 -15.75 -17.10
CA ASP A 92 -12.84 -15.71 -15.70
C ASP A 92 -11.48 -15.01 -15.57
N LEU A 93 -11.28 -14.40 -14.40
CA LEU A 93 -9.99 -13.87 -13.94
C LEU A 93 -9.32 -14.96 -13.10
N ILE A 94 -8.29 -15.60 -13.68
CA ILE A 94 -7.57 -16.73 -13.04
C ILE A 94 -6.11 -16.31 -12.81
N ASP A 95 -5.49 -16.85 -11.76
CA ASP A 95 -4.04 -16.84 -11.51
C ASP A 95 -3.36 -15.46 -11.36
N TYR A 96 -4.08 -14.42 -10.93
CA TYR A 96 -3.47 -13.11 -10.62
C TYR A 96 -3.12 -12.95 -9.14
N SER A 97 -2.12 -12.12 -8.84
CA SER A 97 -1.92 -11.55 -7.50
C SER A 97 -2.34 -10.08 -7.50
N ASN A 98 -2.78 -9.56 -6.36
CA ASN A 98 -3.16 -8.16 -6.24
C ASN A 98 -2.45 -7.48 -5.06
N PHE A 99 -1.86 -6.34 -5.34
CA PHE A 99 -1.38 -5.39 -4.34
C PHE A 99 -2.36 -4.22 -4.29
N ASP A 100 -3.21 -4.24 -3.28
CA ASP A 100 -4.13 -3.14 -3.01
C ASP A 100 -3.46 -2.07 -2.16
N ILE A 101 -3.18 -0.93 -2.79
CA ILE A 101 -2.53 0.24 -2.16
C ILE A 101 -3.32 0.71 -0.94
N TYR A 102 -4.66 0.68 -0.99
CA TYR A 102 -5.49 1.15 0.11
C TYR A 102 -5.33 0.25 1.35
N LEU A 103 -5.35 -1.08 1.15
CA LEU A 103 -5.16 -2.03 2.24
C LEU A 103 -3.74 -1.99 2.79
N PHE A 104 -2.74 -1.78 1.93
CA PHE A 104 -1.37 -1.57 2.35
C PHE A 104 -1.24 -0.35 3.26
N LEU A 105 -1.74 0.80 2.82
CA LEU A 105 -1.67 2.06 3.56
C LEU A 105 -2.42 1.99 4.89
N LYS A 106 -3.57 1.32 4.95
CA LYS A 106 -4.33 1.14 6.20
C LYS A 106 -3.55 0.40 7.29
N LYS A 107 -2.58 -0.41 6.91
CA LYS A 107 -1.70 -1.14 7.82
C LYS A 107 -0.36 -0.42 8.03
N TYR A 108 -0.06 0.64 7.27
CA TYR A 108 1.19 1.39 7.33
C TYR A 108 1.16 2.43 8.46
N ASN A 109 1.38 1.98 9.70
CA ASN A 109 1.26 2.84 10.89
C ASN A 109 2.37 3.89 11.03
N PHE A 110 3.50 3.74 10.33
CA PHE A 110 4.57 4.76 10.32
C PHE A 110 4.31 5.90 9.32
N ASN A 111 3.26 5.81 8.49
CA ASN A 111 2.81 6.90 7.62
C ASN A 111 1.27 7.03 7.66
N PRO A 112 0.70 7.37 8.83
CA PRO A 112 -0.74 7.38 9.01
C PRO A 112 -1.39 8.50 8.18
N GLN A 113 -2.48 8.15 7.50
CA GLN A 113 -3.27 9.12 6.74
C GLN A 113 -4.46 9.62 7.55
N LYS A 114 -4.78 10.91 7.45
CA LYS A 114 -5.99 11.50 8.06
C LYS A 114 -7.26 10.80 7.57
N ASN A 115 -7.32 10.50 6.28
CA ASN A 115 -8.31 9.60 5.69
C ASN A 115 -7.70 8.89 4.48
N TYR A 116 -8.24 7.74 4.11
CA TYR A 116 -7.70 6.89 3.05
C TYR A 116 -8.45 7.04 1.73
N SER A 117 -9.14 8.16 1.50
CA SER A 117 -9.68 8.46 0.17
C SER A 117 -8.54 8.67 -0.83
N ILE A 118 -8.71 8.24 -2.08
CA ILE A 118 -7.65 8.38 -3.09
C ILE A 118 -7.22 9.85 -3.26
N LYS A 119 -8.17 10.80 -3.15
CA LYS A 119 -7.88 12.24 -3.16
C LYS A 119 -6.91 12.63 -2.05
N ASN A 120 -7.22 12.27 -0.81
CA ASN A 120 -6.38 12.62 0.33
C ASN A 120 -5.01 11.94 0.26
N VAL A 121 -4.99 10.65 -0.09
CA VAL A 121 -3.75 9.89 -0.23
C VAL A 121 -2.87 10.49 -1.32
N TYR A 122 -3.42 10.78 -2.50
CA TYR A 122 -2.67 11.38 -3.60
C TYR A 122 -2.11 12.75 -3.21
N THR A 123 -2.93 13.64 -2.63
CA THR A 123 -2.46 14.98 -2.25
C THR A 123 -1.39 14.92 -1.17
N ASN A 124 -1.53 14.03 -0.18
CA ASN A 124 -0.57 13.95 0.92
C ASN A 124 0.72 13.23 0.55
N LEU A 125 0.64 12.08 -0.14
CA LEU A 125 1.84 11.28 -0.47
C LEU A 125 2.57 11.83 -1.68
N CYS A 126 1.85 12.30 -2.70
CA CYS A 126 2.46 12.78 -3.94
C CYS A 126 2.75 14.28 -3.90
N ASN A 127 2.22 15.02 -2.92
CA ASN A 127 2.30 16.48 -2.82
C ASN A 127 1.82 17.18 -4.11
N LYS A 128 0.66 16.74 -4.63
CA LYS A 128 0.07 17.22 -5.90
C LYS A 128 -1.45 17.43 -5.78
N ASP A 129 -1.97 18.30 -6.64
CA ASP A 129 -3.41 18.54 -6.73
C ASP A 129 -4.15 17.39 -7.39
N TYR A 130 -5.22 16.94 -6.73
CA TYR A 130 -6.13 15.93 -7.26
C TYR A 130 -7.19 16.56 -8.17
N LYS A 131 -7.24 16.17 -9.45
CA LYS A 131 -8.05 16.81 -10.49
C LYS A 131 -9.10 15.90 -11.14
N LEU A 132 -9.32 14.68 -10.63
CA LEU A 132 -10.33 13.78 -11.20
C LEU A 132 -11.74 14.38 -11.02
N GLY A 133 -12.54 14.31 -12.08
CA GLY A 133 -13.95 14.65 -12.04
C GLY A 133 -14.74 13.76 -11.08
N ASN A 134 -15.94 14.22 -10.72
CA ASN A 134 -16.83 13.41 -9.88
C ASN A 134 -17.52 12.29 -10.69
N ILE A 135 -17.94 11.24 -9.99
CA ILE A 135 -18.55 10.07 -10.65
C ILE A 135 -19.87 10.38 -11.35
N LYS A 136 -20.65 11.36 -10.86
CA LYS A 136 -21.94 11.70 -11.46
C LYS A 136 -21.76 12.32 -12.85
N ASP A 137 -20.75 13.16 -13.01
CA ASP A 137 -20.46 13.79 -14.30
C ASP A 137 -19.91 12.77 -15.29
N ASN A 138 -19.07 11.83 -14.84
CA ASN A 138 -18.65 10.71 -15.70
C ASN A 138 -19.84 9.86 -16.16
N ILE A 139 -20.83 9.62 -15.30
CA ILE A 139 -22.05 8.90 -15.71
C ILE A 139 -22.86 9.70 -16.74
N LYS A 140 -22.93 11.03 -16.63
CA LYS A 140 -23.60 11.87 -17.64
C LYS A 140 -22.89 11.81 -18.99
N LEU A 141 -21.56 11.92 -19.01
CA LEU A 141 -20.77 11.80 -20.23
C LEU A 141 -21.00 10.43 -20.88
N TYR A 142 -21.03 9.36 -20.08
CA TYR A 142 -21.31 8.01 -20.58
C TYR A 142 -22.70 7.91 -21.23
N LYS A 143 -23.75 8.43 -20.57
CA LYS A 143 -25.10 8.45 -21.13
C LYS A 143 -25.18 9.26 -22.43
N ASN A 144 -24.60 10.47 -22.44
CA ASN A 144 -24.58 11.33 -23.62
C ASN A 144 -23.89 10.65 -24.81
N TYR A 145 -22.78 9.94 -24.56
CA TYR A 145 -22.11 9.17 -25.61
C TYR A 145 -22.95 8.01 -26.12
N LEU A 146 -23.64 7.27 -25.24
CA LEU A 146 -24.52 6.19 -25.67
C LEU A 146 -25.68 6.68 -26.55
N GLU A 147 -26.31 7.79 -26.15
CA GLU A 147 -27.48 8.36 -26.82
C GLU A 147 -27.11 9.05 -28.15
N ASN A 148 -26.07 9.88 -28.14
CA ASN A 148 -25.79 10.81 -29.25
C ASN A 148 -24.52 10.45 -30.04
N LYS A 149 -23.77 9.43 -29.61
CA LYS A 149 -22.42 9.10 -30.13
C LYS A 149 -21.48 10.31 -30.11
N ASP A 150 -21.64 11.19 -29.12
CA ASP A 150 -20.85 12.41 -28.96
C ASP A 150 -19.37 12.09 -28.65
N SER A 151 -18.50 12.37 -29.61
CA SER A 151 -17.07 12.08 -29.51
C SER A 151 -16.38 12.87 -28.39
N LYS A 152 -16.85 14.08 -28.06
CA LYS A 152 -16.30 14.89 -26.97
C LYS A 152 -16.57 14.26 -25.61
N SER A 153 -17.77 13.73 -25.41
CA SER A 153 -18.10 12.96 -24.20
C SER A 153 -17.20 11.74 -24.04
N LEU A 154 -16.96 11.00 -25.13
CA LEU A 154 -16.05 9.85 -25.11
C LEU A 154 -14.61 10.24 -24.81
N GLU A 155 -14.08 11.28 -25.47
CA GLU A 155 -12.72 11.78 -25.24
C GLU A 155 -12.53 12.18 -23.78
N LYS A 156 -13.51 12.88 -23.20
CA LYS A 156 -13.47 13.29 -21.80
C LYS A 156 -13.53 12.08 -20.85
N LEU A 157 -14.35 11.06 -21.14
CA LEU A 157 -14.37 9.81 -20.36
C LEU A 157 -13.03 9.10 -20.38
N LEU A 158 -12.43 8.97 -21.57
CA LEU A 158 -11.12 8.34 -21.73
C LEU A 158 -10.06 9.13 -20.96
N TYR A 159 -10.08 10.46 -21.02
CA TYR A 159 -9.18 11.31 -20.21
C TYR A 159 -9.31 11.06 -18.70
N GLU A 160 -10.53 11.03 -18.16
CA GLU A 160 -10.77 10.76 -16.74
C GLU A 160 -10.32 9.34 -16.36
N GLY A 161 -10.56 8.34 -17.22
CA GLY A 161 -10.06 6.98 -17.04
C GLY A 161 -8.53 6.89 -16.98
N ARG A 162 -7.83 7.63 -17.87
CA ARG A 162 -6.36 7.71 -17.86
C ARG A 162 -5.84 8.35 -16.58
N LEU A 163 -6.42 9.47 -16.14
CA LEU A 163 -6.03 10.10 -14.89
C LEU A 163 -6.21 9.17 -13.68
N SER A 164 -7.33 8.43 -13.65
CA SER A 164 -7.64 7.49 -12.57
C SER A 164 -6.55 6.41 -12.39
N VAL A 165 -6.03 5.85 -13.49
CA VAL A 165 -4.96 4.84 -13.43
C VAL A 165 -3.58 5.47 -13.17
N ILE A 166 -3.32 6.68 -13.71
CA ILE A 166 -2.09 7.43 -13.44
C ILE A 166 -1.96 7.78 -11.96
N TYR A 167 -3.03 8.22 -11.30
CA TYR A 167 -2.99 8.52 -9.87
C TYR A 167 -2.63 7.32 -9.02
N ARG A 168 -3.11 6.12 -9.37
CA ARG A 168 -2.72 4.89 -8.67
C ARG A 168 -1.24 4.58 -8.84
N TYR A 169 -0.71 4.76 -10.05
CA TYR A 169 0.72 4.61 -10.34
C TYR A 169 1.56 5.62 -9.54
N GLU A 170 1.18 6.90 -9.54
CA GLU A 170 1.94 7.91 -8.80
C GLU A 170 1.90 7.66 -7.29
N ILE A 171 0.75 7.27 -6.73
CA ILE A 171 0.65 6.88 -5.32
C ILE A 171 1.57 5.69 -5.02
N LEU A 172 1.57 4.66 -5.87
CA LEU A 172 2.48 3.52 -5.70
C LEU A 172 3.93 3.99 -5.63
N ASN A 173 4.35 4.86 -6.56
CA ASN A 173 5.73 5.35 -6.59
C ASN A 173 6.09 6.17 -5.37
N SER A 174 5.27 7.17 -5.01
CA SER A 174 5.51 7.98 -3.80
C SER A 174 5.51 7.14 -2.53
N LEU A 175 4.67 6.10 -2.46
CA LEU A 175 4.68 5.13 -1.37
C LEU A 175 6.00 4.34 -1.31
N MET A 176 6.48 3.82 -2.45
CA MET A 176 7.73 3.09 -2.53
C MET A 176 8.93 3.99 -2.20
N ASP A 177 8.92 5.25 -2.61
CA ASP A 177 9.98 6.21 -2.31
C ASP A 177 9.98 6.58 -0.82
N ASN A 178 8.81 6.74 -0.20
CA ASN A 178 8.72 6.95 1.25
C ASN A 178 9.29 5.76 2.04
N LEU A 179 9.03 4.53 1.61
CA LEU A 179 9.62 3.35 2.26
C LEU A 179 11.14 3.31 2.08
N LYS A 180 11.67 3.68 0.90
CA LYS A 180 13.11 3.77 0.65
C LYS A 180 13.78 4.85 1.49
N ASN A 181 13.12 5.99 1.72
CA ASN A 181 13.67 7.06 2.56
C ASN A 181 13.85 6.62 4.02
N ASP A 182 13.04 5.66 4.48
CA ASP A 182 13.11 5.05 5.81
C ASP A 182 13.87 3.69 5.80
N GLU A 183 14.68 3.42 4.78
CA GLU A 183 15.36 2.14 4.64
C GLU A 183 16.45 1.90 5.69
N ILE A 184 16.51 0.68 6.19
CA ILE A 184 17.48 0.19 7.17
C ILE A 184 18.24 -0.96 6.52
N TYR A 185 19.56 -0.84 6.51
CA TYR A 185 20.48 -1.88 6.08
C TYR A 185 21.08 -2.57 7.29
N PHE A 186 21.10 -3.90 7.25
CA PHE A 186 21.81 -4.70 8.24
C PHE A 186 22.27 -6.03 7.64
N ASN A 187 23.22 -6.67 8.31
CA ASN A 187 23.78 -7.95 7.90
C ASN A 187 23.73 -8.92 9.09
N ILE A 188 23.26 -10.14 8.83
CA ILE A 188 23.26 -11.24 9.80
C ILE A 188 23.52 -12.55 9.06
N TYR A 189 24.40 -13.41 9.59
CA TYR A 189 24.80 -14.67 8.95
C TYR A 189 25.25 -14.50 7.49
N ASP A 190 26.01 -13.44 7.19
CA ASP A 190 26.47 -13.07 5.85
C ASP A 190 25.35 -12.76 4.83
N LEU A 191 24.10 -12.66 5.28
CA LEU A 191 22.96 -12.21 4.48
C LEU A 191 22.73 -10.72 4.67
N ASN A 192 22.55 -10.01 3.56
CA ASN A 192 22.30 -8.57 3.54
C ASN A 192 20.81 -8.27 3.41
N PHE A 193 20.27 -7.53 4.36
CA PHE A 193 18.86 -7.17 4.42
C PHE A 193 18.66 -5.68 4.17
N LYS A 194 17.57 -5.37 3.45
CA LYS A 194 17.11 -4.00 3.24
C LYS A 194 15.62 -3.94 3.54
N VAL A 195 15.26 -3.26 4.63
CA VAL A 195 13.90 -3.23 5.17
C VAL A 195 13.48 -1.81 5.51
N ALA A 196 12.18 -1.56 5.70
CA ALA A 196 11.68 -0.27 6.20
C ALA A 196 10.61 -0.49 7.29
N PRO A 197 10.54 0.35 8.33
CA PRO A 197 9.44 0.31 9.30
C PRO A 197 8.08 0.37 8.61
N TYR A 198 7.19 -0.57 8.90
CA TYR A 198 5.89 -0.66 8.23
C TYR A 198 4.71 -0.65 9.21
N ASN A 199 4.69 -1.54 10.17
CA ASN A 199 3.59 -1.61 11.12
C ASN A 199 4.12 -1.90 12.51
N PHE A 200 3.34 -1.55 13.52
CA PHE A 200 3.58 -2.01 14.88
C PHE A 200 2.26 -2.21 15.61
N LYS A 201 2.25 -3.15 16.54
CA LYS A 201 1.11 -3.46 17.42
C LYS A 201 1.62 -3.90 18.78
N ILE A 202 0.95 -3.43 19.83
CA ILE A 202 1.16 -3.94 21.19
C ILE A 202 0.05 -4.94 21.48
N ASN A 203 0.44 -6.17 21.78
CA ASN A 203 -0.46 -7.23 22.22
C ASN A 203 0.01 -7.69 23.59
N LYS A 204 -0.79 -7.42 24.63
CA LYS A 204 -0.42 -7.67 26.03
C LYS A 204 0.93 -7.00 26.35
N ASN A 205 1.93 -7.79 26.72
CA ASN A 205 3.27 -7.36 27.12
C ASN A 205 4.31 -7.44 25.98
N ILE A 206 3.85 -7.50 24.71
CA ILE A 206 4.75 -7.59 23.55
C ILE A 206 4.43 -6.49 22.54
N LEU A 207 5.44 -5.67 22.23
CA LEU A 207 5.46 -4.84 21.03
C LEU A 207 5.95 -5.69 19.86
N ASN A 208 5.11 -5.82 18.84
CA ASN A 208 5.49 -6.41 17.56
C ASN A 208 5.69 -5.27 16.57
N VAL A 209 6.87 -5.17 15.97
CA VAL A 209 7.15 -4.24 14.87
C VAL A 209 7.42 -5.05 13.61
N SER A 210 6.60 -4.83 12.59
CA SER A 210 6.79 -5.41 11.26
C SER A 210 7.52 -4.43 10.36
N LEU A 211 8.56 -4.90 9.70
CA LEU A 211 9.34 -4.18 8.72
C LEU A 211 9.02 -4.74 7.34
N TYR A 212 8.79 -3.87 6.37
CA TYR A 212 8.57 -4.26 4.99
C TYR A 212 9.90 -4.62 4.33
N ASN A 213 9.95 -5.78 3.69
CA ASN A 213 11.11 -6.19 2.90
C ASN A 213 11.14 -5.39 1.59
N LEU A 214 12.23 -4.63 1.37
CA LEU A 214 12.44 -3.86 0.14
C LEU A 214 13.16 -4.66 -0.95
N GLN A 215 13.59 -5.88 -0.64
CA GLN A 215 14.19 -6.81 -1.58
C GLN A 215 13.14 -7.78 -2.14
N GLU A 216 13.44 -8.38 -3.29
CA GLU A 216 12.53 -9.34 -3.94
C GLU A 216 12.71 -10.78 -3.44
N ASN A 217 13.72 -11.01 -2.61
CA ASN A 217 14.04 -12.34 -2.09
C ASN A 217 13.28 -12.61 -0.79
N THR A 218 12.76 -13.82 -0.65
CA THR A 218 12.31 -14.37 0.63
C THR A 218 13.52 -14.89 1.39
N PHE A 219 13.51 -14.71 2.72
CA PHE A 219 14.58 -15.20 3.59
C PHE A 219 13.97 -15.80 4.84
N GLU A 220 14.58 -16.88 5.33
CA GLU A 220 14.31 -17.43 6.66
C GLU A 220 15.33 -16.86 7.64
N LEU A 221 14.84 -16.08 8.60
CA LEU A 221 15.66 -15.49 9.63
C LEU A 221 14.97 -15.70 10.98
N GLU A 222 15.68 -16.35 11.88
CA GLU A 222 15.34 -16.43 13.30
C GLU A 222 16.54 -16.00 14.13
N PHE A 223 16.32 -15.05 15.03
CA PHE A 223 17.35 -14.52 15.92
C PHE A 223 16.72 -14.14 17.25
N ASN A 224 17.38 -14.50 18.35
CA ASN A 224 16.91 -14.19 19.70
C ASN A 224 18.05 -13.54 20.48
N SER A 225 17.81 -12.33 20.98
CA SER A 225 18.68 -11.64 21.94
C SER A 225 18.02 -11.58 23.32
N LYS A 226 18.73 -10.99 24.28
CA LYS A 226 18.19 -10.68 25.61
C LYS A 226 16.96 -9.75 25.57
N TYR A 227 16.91 -8.81 24.61
CA TYR A 227 15.92 -7.71 24.61
C TYR A 227 14.86 -7.83 23.51
N TYR A 228 15.20 -8.51 22.41
CA TYR A 228 14.31 -8.66 21.26
C TYR A 228 14.55 -9.96 20.50
N SER A 229 13.52 -10.39 19.78
CA SER A 229 13.63 -11.48 18.80
C SER A 229 13.30 -10.97 17.41
N ILE A 230 13.95 -11.52 16.40
CA ILE A 230 13.65 -11.31 14.98
C ILE A 230 13.15 -12.63 14.42
N SER A 231 12.05 -12.57 13.68
CA SER A 231 11.50 -13.69 12.93
C SER A 231 10.99 -13.20 11.58
N ASN A 232 11.03 -14.04 10.55
CA ASN A 232 10.36 -13.71 9.30
C ASN A 232 8.83 -13.89 9.41
N GLY A 233 8.13 -13.24 8.50
CA GLY A 233 6.87 -13.68 7.91
C GLY A 233 6.96 -13.43 6.40
N GLU A 234 6.04 -13.95 5.60
CA GLU A 234 6.05 -13.90 4.12
C GLU A 234 6.93 -12.79 3.49
N ASN A 235 6.48 -11.53 3.52
CA ASN A 235 7.18 -10.35 3.00
C ASN A 235 7.57 -9.34 4.09
N LEU A 236 7.56 -9.77 5.36
CA LEU A 236 7.76 -8.90 6.51
C LEU A 236 8.82 -9.48 7.44
N LEU A 237 9.67 -8.63 7.97
CA LEU A 237 10.53 -8.98 9.11
C LEU A 237 9.87 -8.52 10.40
N ASN A 238 9.67 -9.41 11.36
CA ASN A 238 8.99 -9.11 12.61
C ASN A 238 9.98 -9.07 13.77
N LEU A 239 10.09 -7.90 14.41
CA LEU A 239 10.79 -7.71 15.67
C LEU A 239 9.78 -7.76 16.82
N LYS A 240 10.14 -8.46 17.89
CA LYS A 240 9.34 -8.52 19.11
C LYS A 240 10.14 -8.00 20.29
N PHE A 241 9.53 -7.11 21.06
CA PHE A 241 10.11 -6.53 22.26
C PHE A 241 9.17 -6.72 23.44
N LYS A 242 9.72 -6.95 24.63
CA LYS A 242 8.93 -6.91 25.86
C LYS A 242 8.55 -5.47 26.19
N VAL A 243 7.30 -5.27 26.61
CA VAL A 243 6.83 -3.98 27.13
C VAL A 243 6.27 -4.10 28.54
N LEU A 244 6.35 -3.01 29.29
CA LEU A 244 5.72 -2.81 30.58
C LEU A 244 4.85 -1.55 30.51
N THR A 245 3.70 -1.58 31.18
CA THR A 245 2.82 -0.42 31.29
C THR A 245 2.69 -0.03 32.75
N GLY A 246 2.78 1.26 33.02
CA GLY A 246 2.61 1.83 34.35
C GLY A 246 3.23 3.21 34.47
N LEU A 247 3.20 3.74 35.70
CA LEU A 247 3.73 5.04 36.04
C LEU A 247 5.27 5.09 35.90
N ILE A 248 5.78 6.03 35.10
CA ILE A 248 7.22 6.31 34.96
C ILE A 248 7.69 7.45 35.87
N ASP A 249 6.76 8.24 36.39
CA ASP A 249 6.93 9.20 37.47
C ASP A 249 5.63 9.27 38.31
N SER A 250 5.44 10.29 39.14
CA SER A 250 4.27 10.41 40.02
C SER A 250 2.92 10.54 39.28
N GLU A 251 2.92 11.00 38.03
CA GLU A 251 1.69 11.36 37.31
C GLU A 251 1.62 10.78 35.89
N THR A 252 2.75 10.42 35.31
CA THR A 252 2.85 10.01 33.90
C THR A 252 2.72 8.49 33.76
N ASP A 253 1.60 8.02 33.20
CA ASP A 253 1.44 6.63 32.77
C ASP A 253 2.05 6.44 31.37
N ALA A 254 2.83 5.39 31.21
CA ALA A 254 3.47 5.08 29.95
C ALA A 254 3.50 3.58 29.67
N THR A 255 3.55 3.24 28.39
CA THR A 255 4.04 1.92 27.96
C THR A 255 5.48 2.04 27.50
N CYS A 256 6.36 1.31 28.18
CA CYS A 256 7.79 1.30 27.95
C CYS A 256 8.25 0.00 27.30
N VAL A 257 9.14 0.10 26.33
CA VAL A 257 9.92 -1.04 25.85
C VAL A 257 11.06 -1.32 26.83
N ILE A 258 11.28 -2.59 27.16
CA ILE A 258 12.46 -3.03 27.92
C ILE A 258 13.64 -3.17 26.95
N TYR A 259 14.55 -2.20 26.94
CA TYR A 259 15.69 -2.16 26.02
C TYR A 259 16.81 -1.27 26.59
N PRO A 260 18.10 -1.59 26.39
CA PRO A 260 19.19 -0.77 26.90
C PRO A 260 19.07 0.69 26.42
N ASP A 261 19.10 1.64 27.36
CA ASP A 261 18.89 3.05 27.04
C ASP A 261 20.10 3.63 26.31
N ASN A 262 19.91 3.97 25.03
CA ASN A 262 20.90 4.60 24.17
C ASN A 262 20.38 5.92 23.55
N PHE A 263 19.22 6.45 24.00
CA PHE A 263 18.50 7.50 23.26
C PHE A 263 18.34 8.81 24.03
N ASN A 264 19.18 9.04 25.05
CA ASN A 264 19.14 10.21 25.91
C ASN A 264 17.76 10.43 26.56
N ILE A 265 17.04 9.34 26.89
CA ILE A 265 15.67 9.40 27.40
C ILE A 265 15.61 10.16 28.73
N LYS A 266 16.64 10.06 29.57
CA LYS A 266 16.74 10.77 30.85
C LYS A 266 16.72 12.30 30.73
N ASN A 267 17.03 12.88 29.56
CA ASN A 267 16.88 14.33 29.36
C ASN A 267 15.41 14.76 29.27
N ILE A 268 14.54 13.84 28.85
CA ILE A 268 13.09 14.08 28.69
C ILE A 268 12.34 13.56 29.92
N TYR A 269 12.75 12.40 30.45
CA TYR A 269 12.15 11.74 31.60
C TYR A 269 13.24 11.46 32.66
N PRO A 270 13.61 12.44 33.50
CA PRO A 270 14.76 12.31 34.42
C PRO A 270 14.65 11.15 35.41
N ASN A 271 13.43 10.81 35.81
CA ASN A 271 13.14 9.79 36.83
C ASN A 271 12.91 8.39 36.25
N ILE A 272 13.00 8.22 34.92
CA ILE A 272 12.75 6.94 34.31
C ILE A 272 13.80 5.90 34.73
N LYS A 273 13.33 4.69 35.05
CA LYS A 273 14.22 3.58 35.38
C LYS A 273 15.08 3.21 34.17
N GLU A 274 16.29 2.75 34.44
CA GLU A 274 17.18 2.25 33.40
C GLU A 274 16.53 1.12 32.60
N ASN A 275 16.88 1.07 31.31
CA ASN A 275 16.37 0.10 30.34
C ASN A 275 14.86 0.20 30.04
N LEU A 276 14.19 1.29 30.40
CA LEU A 276 12.81 1.57 30.01
C LEU A 276 12.77 2.74 29.03
N ILE A 277 12.22 2.50 27.83
CA ILE A 277 12.04 3.53 26.81
C ILE A 277 10.54 3.78 26.61
N PRO A 278 10.00 4.96 26.93
CA PRO A 278 8.57 5.24 26.90
C PRO A 278 8.11 5.49 25.46
N ILE A 279 7.49 4.48 24.86
CA ILE A 279 7.03 4.53 23.46
C ILE A 279 5.58 4.97 23.31
N PHE A 280 4.83 5.01 24.40
CA PHE A 280 3.46 5.50 24.45
C PHE A 280 3.25 6.25 25.75
N VAL A 281 2.93 7.54 25.65
CA VAL A 281 2.73 8.46 26.77
C VAL A 281 1.53 9.34 26.43
N ASP A 282 0.64 9.59 27.39
CA ASP A 282 -0.53 10.47 27.24
C ASP A 282 -1.38 10.19 25.98
N GLY A 283 -1.62 8.90 25.71
CA GLY A 283 -2.47 8.49 24.59
C GLY A 283 -1.79 8.54 23.21
N LYS A 284 -0.48 8.84 23.14
CA LYS A 284 0.25 9.02 21.86
C LYS A 284 1.49 8.15 21.77
N TYR A 285 1.68 7.54 20.61
CA TYR A 285 2.90 6.80 20.30
C TYR A 285 4.04 7.74 19.91
N ASN A 286 5.22 7.51 20.46
CA ASN A 286 6.46 8.13 20.00
C ASN A 286 7.08 7.26 18.89
N LEU A 287 6.66 7.53 17.65
CA LEU A 287 7.12 6.77 16.47
C LEU A 287 8.63 6.86 16.27
N ASN A 288 9.25 7.99 16.60
CA ASN A 288 10.69 8.18 16.48
C ASN A 288 11.45 7.27 17.43
N LEU A 289 10.99 7.12 18.68
CA LEU A 289 11.60 6.18 19.62
C LEU A 289 11.44 4.73 19.15
N ILE A 290 10.25 4.34 18.65
CA ILE A 290 10.06 3.00 18.10
C ILE A 290 11.01 2.76 16.91
N LYS A 291 11.14 3.72 15.98
CA LYS A 291 12.09 3.65 14.86
C LYS A 291 13.54 3.51 15.35
N ASN A 292 13.94 4.31 16.34
CA ASN A 292 15.30 4.28 16.89
C ASN A 292 15.63 2.94 17.55
N ILE A 293 14.70 2.37 18.34
CA ILE A 293 14.86 1.04 18.93
C ILE A 293 15.07 -0.02 17.84
N VAL A 294 14.26 0.02 16.78
CA VAL A 294 14.38 -0.93 15.65
C VAL A 294 15.75 -0.79 14.96
N ILE A 295 16.16 0.44 14.64
CA ILE A 295 17.43 0.70 13.96
C ILE A 295 18.61 0.21 14.80
N ASP A 296 18.62 0.54 16.10
CA ASP A 296 19.67 0.11 17.01
C ASP A 296 19.70 -1.42 17.16
N SER A 297 18.53 -2.05 17.28
CA SER A 297 18.40 -3.51 17.36
C SER A 297 19.05 -4.17 16.14
N LEU A 298 18.71 -3.73 14.93
CA LEU A 298 19.20 -4.32 13.69
C LEU A 298 20.70 -4.07 13.46
N LYS A 299 21.22 -2.89 13.83
CA LYS A 299 22.64 -2.57 13.67
C LYS A 299 23.54 -3.31 14.66
N ASN A 300 23.03 -3.60 15.87
CA ASN A 300 23.81 -4.23 16.93
C ASN A 300 23.71 -5.76 16.96
N ILE A 301 23.09 -6.40 15.96
CA ILE A 301 22.97 -7.87 15.89
C ILE A 301 24.32 -8.57 16.11
N LYS A 302 25.41 -8.04 15.56
CA LYS A 302 26.77 -8.61 15.69
C LYS A 302 27.35 -8.57 17.11
N ASN A 303 26.87 -7.67 17.96
CA ASN A 303 27.37 -7.53 19.34
C ASN A 303 26.71 -8.51 20.31
N TYR A 304 25.70 -9.26 19.85
CA TYR A 304 24.92 -10.21 20.66
C TYR A 304 24.91 -11.64 20.08
N ALA A 305 25.68 -11.88 19.01
CA ALA A 305 25.90 -13.17 18.37
C ALA A 305 27.23 -13.79 18.80
#